data_AF-A0A960SSJ6-F1
#
_entry.id   AF-A0A960SSJ6-F1
#
_cell.length_a   1.000
_cell.length_b   1.000
_cell.length_c   1.000
_cell.angle_alpha   90.00
_cell.angle_beta   90.00
_cell.angle_gamma   90.00
#
_symmetry.space_group_name_H-M   'P 1'
#
loop_
_entity.id
_entity.type
_entity.pdbx_description
1 polymer ?
#
loop_
_entity_poly.entity_id
_entity_poly.type
_entity_poly.pdbx_seq_one_letter_code
_entity_poly.pdbx_strand_id
1 'polypeptide(L)' 'VPVLVRGGGKADDLGVLQRTSEIMSQGVRGLVYGRNIIQHPNPAGMTRALMDIVHTGAGAEEAAKHLAV' A
#
# COMPACT_ATOMS: atom_id res chain seq x y z
N VAL A 1 -9.05 -15.23 -13.54
CA VAL A 1 -8.87 -13.82 -13.95
C VAL A 1 -8.15 -13.07 -12.84
N PRO A 2 -7.17 -12.17 -13.09
CA PRO A 2 -6.51 -11.40 -12.04
C PRO A 2 -7.48 -10.48 -11.29
N VAL A 3 -7.39 -10.44 -9.97
CA VAL A 3 -8.21 -9.58 -9.10
C VAL A 3 -7.33 -8.49 -8.52
N LEU A 4 -7.81 -7.23 -8.57
CA LEU A 4 -7.15 -6.07 -7.99
C LEU A 4 -8.08 -5.36 -7.01
N VAL A 5 -7.53 -4.83 -5.92
CA VAL A 5 -8.32 -4.18 -4.87
C VAL A 5 -8.20 -2.66 -4.90
N ARG A 6 -9.35 -1.98 -4.74
CA ARG A 6 -9.44 -0.51 -4.66
C ARG A 6 -9.05 -0.03 -3.26
N GLY A 7 -8.25 1.04 -3.20
CA GLY A 7 -7.75 1.60 -1.94
C GLY A 7 -8.75 2.35 -1.06
N GLY A 8 -10.02 2.49 -1.49
CA GLY A 8 -11.04 3.14 -0.67
C GLY A 8 -10.82 4.65 -0.44
N GLY A 9 -11.32 5.15 0.68
CA GLY A 9 -11.14 6.53 1.15
C GLY A 9 -9.70 6.81 1.61
N LYS A 10 -9.41 8.07 1.94
CA LYS A 10 -8.18 8.42 2.64
C LYS A 10 -8.21 7.77 4.03
N ALA A 11 -7.13 7.13 4.43
CA ALA A 11 -6.94 6.53 5.74
C ALA A 11 -5.54 6.84 6.28
N ASP A 12 -5.25 6.36 7.48
CA ASP A 12 -3.94 6.43 8.12
C ASP A 12 -2.92 5.55 7.40
N ASP A 13 -1.66 5.98 7.35
CA ASP A 13 -0.67 5.32 6.50
C ASP A 13 -0.43 3.87 6.89
N LEU A 14 -0.31 3.60 8.20
CA LEU A 14 -0.09 2.24 8.68
C LEU A 14 -1.30 1.35 8.42
N GLY A 15 -2.53 1.83 8.64
CA GLY A 15 -3.75 1.10 8.32
C GLY A 15 -3.90 0.80 6.82
N VAL A 16 -3.47 1.73 5.95
CA VAL A 16 -3.41 1.51 4.50
C VAL A 16 -2.43 0.39 4.15
N LEU A 17 -1.23 0.40 4.75
CA LEU A 17 -0.19 -0.61 4.51
C LEU A 17 -0.55 -1.99 5.10
N GLN A 18 -1.11 -2.04 6.31
CA GLN A 18 -1.59 -3.27 6.96
C GLN A 18 -2.64 -3.96 6.10
N ARG A 19 -3.71 -3.23 5.76
CA ARG A 19 -4.76 -3.74 4.87
C ARG A 19 -4.19 -4.24 3.55
N THR A 20 -3.22 -3.51 2.98
CA THR A 20 -2.60 -3.91 1.73
C THR A 20 -1.87 -5.24 1.87
N SER A 21 -1.03 -5.39 2.91
CA SER A 21 -0.29 -6.64 3.16
C SER A 21 -1.21 -7.84 3.42
N GLU A 22 -2.28 -7.65 4.19
CA GLU A 22 -3.28 -8.68 4.48
C GLU A 22 -4.03 -9.14 3.23
N ILE A 23 -4.37 -8.20 2.35
CA ILE A 23 -5.11 -8.53 1.13
C ILE A 23 -4.21 -9.21 0.10
N MET A 24 -2.95 -8.79 0.00
CA MET A 24 -1.97 -9.44 -0.89
C MET A 24 -1.73 -10.89 -0.46
N SER A 25 -1.72 -11.20 0.84
CA SER A 25 -1.57 -12.57 1.34
C SER A 25 -2.77 -13.49 1.02
N GLN A 26 -3.92 -12.91 0.64
CA GLN A 26 -5.13 -13.64 0.23
C GLN A 26 -5.17 -14.00 -1.27
N GLY A 27 -4.10 -13.77 -2.02
CA GLY A 27 -4.00 -14.13 -3.44
C GLY A 27 -4.46 -13.04 -4.41
N VAL A 28 -4.61 -11.81 -3.94
CA VAL A 28 -4.84 -10.63 -4.79
C VAL A 28 -3.61 -10.38 -5.68
N ARG A 29 -3.84 -9.92 -6.91
CA ARG A 29 -2.82 -9.77 -7.94
C ARG A 29 -2.40 -8.32 -8.19
N GLY A 30 -2.92 -7.36 -7.42
CA GLY A 30 -2.51 -5.97 -7.46
C GLY A 30 -3.49 -5.01 -6.77
N LEU A 31 -3.19 -3.72 -6.89
CA LEU A 31 -3.89 -2.64 -6.18
C LEU A 31 -4.27 -1.52 -7.15
N VAL A 32 -5.37 -0.82 -6.84
CA VAL A 32 -5.80 0.39 -7.56
C VAL A 32 -6.05 1.53 -6.55
N TYR A 33 -4.98 2.27 -6.25
CA TYR A 33 -4.94 3.31 -5.22
C TYR A 33 -4.82 4.69 -5.86
N GLY A 34 -5.47 5.69 -5.26
CA GLY A 34 -5.48 7.07 -5.77
C GLY A 34 -5.29 8.05 -4.62
N ARG A 35 -6.37 8.33 -3.87
CA ARG A 35 -6.38 9.30 -2.75
C ARG A 35 -5.27 9.06 -1.72
N ASN A 36 -5.04 7.80 -1.35
CA ASN A 36 -3.98 7.43 -0.40
C ASN A 36 -2.56 7.75 -0.91
N ILE A 37 -2.36 7.94 -2.22
CA ILE A 37 -1.07 8.31 -2.81
C ILE A 37 -1.02 9.82 -3.05
N ILE A 38 -1.95 10.34 -3.87
CA ILE A 38 -1.88 11.73 -4.37
C ILE A 38 -2.17 12.80 -3.30
N GLN A 39 -2.81 12.42 -2.19
CA GLN A 39 -3.13 13.32 -1.07
C GLN A 39 -2.26 13.05 0.17
N HIS A 40 -1.22 12.23 0.03
CA HIS A 40 -0.25 11.94 1.08
C HIS A 40 0.82 13.06 1.10
N PRO A 41 1.34 13.48 2.28
CA PRO A 41 2.43 14.47 2.35
C PRO A 41 3.73 14.01 1.66
N ASN A 42 3.93 12.70 1.54
CA ASN A 42 5.04 12.08 0.81
C ASN A 42 4.53 11.05 -0.23
N PRO A 43 4.02 11.47 -1.41
CA PRO A 43 3.43 10.55 -2.40
C PRO A 43 4.43 9.53 -2.95
N ALA A 44 5.70 9.92 -3.07
CA ALA A 44 6.77 9.04 -3.54
C ALA A 44 7.06 7.92 -2.53
N GLY A 45 7.16 8.27 -1.24
CA GLY A 45 7.33 7.30 -0.15
C GLY A 45 6.17 6.32 -0.07
N MET A 46 4.92 6.81 -0.13
CA MET A 46 3.73 5.95 -0.13
C MET A 46 3.69 5.03 -1.35
N THR A 47 4.05 5.53 -2.54
CA THR A 47 4.16 4.68 -3.73
C THR A 47 5.21 3.58 -3.54
N ARG A 48 6.40 3.91 -3.01
CA ARG A 48 7.45 2.91 -2.74
C ARG A 48 7.00 1.88 -1.72
N ALA A 49 6.39 2.30 -0.61
CA ALA A 49 5.84 1.43 0.41
C ALA A 49 4.84 0.40 -0.18
N LEU A 50 3.88 0.88 -0.98
CA LEU A 50 2.90 0.00 -1.63
C LEU A 50 3.55 -0.94 -2.66
N MET A 51 4.53 -0.47 -3.43
CA MET A 51 5.26 -1.31 -4.39
C MET A 51 6.07 -2.41 -3.69
N ASP A 52 6.67 -2.10 -2.54
CA ASP A 52 7.40 -3.07 -1.73
C ASP A 52 6.48 -4.22 -1.31
N ILE A 53 5.30 -3.90 -0.73
CA ILE A 53 4.31 -4.92 -0.37
C ILE A 53 3.88 -5.75 -1.60
N VAL A 54 3.60 -5.10 -2.73
CA VAL A 54 3.08 -5.78 -3.93
C VAL A 54 4.11 -6.70 -4.59
N HIS A 55 5.38 -6.29 -4.62
CA HIS A 55 6.41 -6.97 -5.41
C HIS A 55 7.38 -7.80 -4.59
N THR A 56 7.59 -7.48 -3.32
CA THR A 56 8.55 -8.18 -2.44
C THR A 56 7.86 -8.94 -1.32
N GLY A 57 6.57 -8.68 -1.07
CA GLY A 57 5.83 -9.28 0.05
C GLY A 57 6.20 -8.66 1.40
N ALA A 58 6.74 -7.44 1.41
CA ALA A 58 7.06 -6.72 2.64
C ALA A 58 5.83 -6.58 3.56
N GLY A 59 6.08 -6.65 4.87
CA GLY A 59 5.08 -6.33 5.90
C GLY A 59 4.84 -4.82 6.01
N ALA A 60 3.74 -4.45 6.66
CA ALA A 60 3.34 -3.04 6.78
C ALA A 60 4.37 -2.16 7.49
N GLU A 61 4.99 -2.65 8.57
CA GLU A 61 6.01 -1.90 9.32
C GLU A 61 7.29 -1.68 8.50
N GLU A 62 7.71 -2.70 7.74
CA GLU A 62 8.86 -2.59 6.85
C GLU A 62 8.59 -1.59 5.73
N ALA A 63 7.41 -1.68 5.10
CA ALA A 63 6.99 -0.74 4.07
C ALA A 63 6.85 0.70 4.60
N ALA A 64 6.45 0.88 5.86
CA ALA A 64 6.31 2.21 6.49
C ALA A 64 7.66 2.95 6.60
N LYS A 65 8.80 2.25 6.55
CA LYS A 65 10.14 2.88 6.54
C LYS A 65 10.35 3.80 5.34
N HIS A 66 9.65 3.59 4.22
CA HIS A 66 9.68 4.50 3.07
C HIS A 66 8.96 5.83 3.30
N LEU A 67 8.19 5.95 4.40
CA LEU A 67 7.45 7.16 4.77
C LEU A 67 8.24 8.07 5.72
N ALA A 68 9.21 7.52 6.45
CA ALA A 68 10.12 8.30 7.27
C ALA A 68 10.99 9.18 6.35
N VAL A 69 11.00 10.48 6.63
CA VAL A 69 11.89 11.47 6.00
C VAL A 69 12.99 11.81 6.98
#